data_AF-A0A1C5NGH3-F1
#
_entry.id   AF-A0A1C5NGH3-F1
#
_cell.length_a   1.000
_cell.length_b   1.000
_cell.length_c   1.000
_cell.angle_alpha   90.00
_cell.angle_beta   90.00
_cell.angle_gamma   90.00
#
_symmetry.space_group_name_H-M   'P 1'
#
loop_
_entity.id
_entity.type
_entity.pdbx_description
1 polymer ?
#
loop_
_entity_poly.entity_id
_entity_poly.type
_entity_poly.pdbx_seq_one_letter_code
_entity_poly.pdbx_strand_id
1 'polypeptide(L)'
;MNDELMDVLKVIADKRMERTIEGLLSEDAAYRKLSKSACSMERIYDALNLDPDIKIVIDQLLAERDGMNMEKTSLAYWAGMMDAIIILRNMDIITLA
;
A
#
# COMPACT_ATOMS: atom_id res chain seq x y z
N MET A 1 -21.61 -6.90 15.33
CA MET A 1 -20.25 -6.47 15.76
C MET A 1 -20.28 -4.95 15.73
N ASN A 2 -19.97 -4.27 16.83
CA ASN A 2 -20.21 -2.84 16.95
C ASN A 2 -19.30 -2.05 15.98
N ASP A 3 -19.83 -1.11 15.21
CA ASP A 3 -19.06 -0.40 14.16
C ASP A 3 -17.82 0.31 14.74
N GLU A 4 -17.91 0.85 15.95
CA GLU A 4 -16.77 1.42 16.70
C GLU A 4 -15.65 0.40 16.97
N LEU A 5 -15.99 -0.85 17.30
CA LEU A 5 -14.99 -1.89 17.54
C LEU A 5 -14.27 -2.26 16.25
N MET A 6 -15.01 -2.30 15.14
CA MET A 6 -14.43 -2.57 13.81
C MET A 6 -13.44 -1.48 13.42
N ASP A 7 -13.78 -0.21 13.67
CA ASP A 7 -12.89 0.90 13.35
C ASP A 7 -11.64 0.93 14.23
N VAL A 8 -11.75 0.60 15.53
CA VAL A 8 -10.58 0.42 16.40
C VAL A 8 -9.68 -0.72 15.90
N LEU A 9 -10.26 -1.84 15.47
CA LEU A 9 -9.49 -2.97 14.92
C LEU A 9 -8.78 -2.61 13.62
N LYS A 10 -9.42 -1.84 12.73
CA LYS A 10 -8.77 -1.34 11.50
C LYS A 10 -7.55 -0.48 11.83
N VAL A 11 -7.70 0.49 12.73
CA VAL A 11 -6.58 1.37 13.14
C VAL A 11 -5.42 0.57 13.74
N ILE A 12 -5.69 -0.46 14.53
CA ILE A 12 -4.64 -1.32 15.08
C ILE A 12 -3.94 -2.13 13.97
N ALA A 13 -4.73 -2.67 13.03
CA ALA A 13 -4.20 -3.43 11.89
C ALA A 13 -3.35 -2.55 10.98
N ASP A 14 -3.80 -1.34 10.67
CA ASP A 14 -3.07 -0.37 9.84
C ASP A 14 -1.73 0.01 10.46
N LYS A 15 -1.70 0.33 11.77
CA LYS A 15 -0.45 0.63 12.49
C LYS A 15 0.53 -0.55 12.50
N ARG A 16 0.03 -1.79 12.55
CA ARG A 16 0.89 -2.98 12.46
C ARG A 16 1.40 -3.16 11.04
N MET A 17 0.53 -3.01 10.05
CA MET A 17 0.86 -3.08 8.64
C MET A 17 2.00 -2.11 8.31
N GLU A 18 1.89 -0.83 8.70
CA GLU A 18 2.92 0.19 8.45
C GLU A 18 4.30 -0.27 8.90
N ARG A 19 4.41 -0.73 10.15
CA ARG A 19 5.68 -1.20 10.71
C ARG A 19 6.23 -2.42 9.98
N THR A 20 5.38 -3.39 9.65
CA THR A 20 5.82 -4.61 8.95
C THR A 20 6.22 -4.30 7.51
N ILE A 21 5.43 -3.48 6.80
CA ILE A 21 5.73 -3.03 5.45
C ILE A 21 7.06 -2.29 5.44
N GLU A 22 7.28 -1.32 6.33
CA GLU A 22 8.54 -0.57 6.38
C GLU A 22 9.76 -1.50 6.49
N GLY A 23 9.69 -2.50 7.36
CA GLY A 23 10.71 -3.54 7.47
C GLY A 23 10.93 -4.29 6.15
N LEU A 24 9.87 -4.86 5.57
CA LEU A 24 9.92 -5.62 4.32
C LEU A 24 10.48 -4.80 3.15
N LEU A 25 10.02 -3.56 3.01
CA LEU A 25 10.46 -2.64 1.95
C LEU A 25 11.94 -2.26 2.10
N SER A 26 12.44 -2.15 3.33
CA SER A 26 13.85 -1.85 3.60
C SER A 26 14.78 -3.02 3.27
N GLU A 27 14.29 -4.25 3.39
CA GLU A 27 15.06 -5.47 3.17
C GLU A 27 15.02 -5.92 1.70
N ASP A 28 13.86 -5.80 1.06
CA ASP A 28 13.65 -6.31 -0.29
C ASP A 28 14.50 -5.56 -1.34
N ALA A 29 15.41 -6.30 -1.99
CA ALA A 29 16.35 -5.73 -2.94
C ALA A 29 15.66 -5.28 -4.24
N ALA A 30 14.61 -5.98 -4.67
CA ALA A 30 13.90 -5.66 -5.91
C ALA A 30 13.09 -4.37 -5.73
N TYR A 31 12.36 -4.25 -4.61
CA TYR A 31 11.64 -3.04 -4.24
C TYR A 31 12.57 -1.84 -4.13
N ARG A 32 13.69 -1.95 -3.42
CA ARG A 32 14.65 -0.83 -3.31
C ARG A 32 15.21 -0.40 -4.65
N LYS A 33 15.45 -1.34 -5.58
CA LYS A 33 15.89 -1.02 -6.94
C LYS A 33 14.80 -0.23 -7.69
N LEU A 34 13.55 -0.68 -7.62
CA LEU A 34 12.41 0.00 -8.23
C LEU A 34 12.20 1.39 -7.64
N SER A 35 12.23 1.52 -6.31
CA SER A 35 12.11 2.80 -5.58
C SER A 35 13.21 3.79 -5.99
N LYS A 36 14.47 3.36 -6.05
CA LYS A 36 15.58 4.23 -6.54
C LYS A 36 15.39 4.66 -7.98
N SER A 37 14.89 3.77 -8.83
CA SER A 37 14.58 4.10 -10.23
C SER A 37 13.46 5.13 -10.30
N ALA A 38 12.39 4.97 -9.52
CA ALA A 38 11.27 5.91 -9.45
C ALA A 38 11.75 7.30 -9.00
N CYS A 39 12.51 7.41 -7.91
CA CYS A 39 13.07 8.69 -7.46
C CYS A 39 13.99 9.34 -8.50
N SER A 40 14.71 8.52 -9.28
CA SER A 40 15.58 9.05 -10.35
C SER A 40 14.76 9.59 -11.52
N MET A 41 13.67 8.91 -11.88
CA MET A 41 12.73 9.36 -12.92
C MET A 41 11.98 10.63 -12.49
N GLU A 42 11.58 10.73 -11.23
CA GLU A 42 10.93 11.93 -10.66
C GLU A 42 11.83 13.17 -10.81
N ARG A 43 13.12 13.06 -10.45
CA ARG A 43 14.08 14.16 -10.65
C ARG A 43 14.24 14.58 -12.11
N ILE A 44 14.23 13.60 -13.02
CA ILE A 44 14.30 13.90 -14.45
C ILE A 44 13.03 14.63 -14.89
N TYR A 45 11.87 14.12 -14.47
CA TYR A 45 10.57 14.70 -14.76
C TYR A 45 10.46 16.15 -14.27
N ASP A 46 10.93 16.45 -13.05
CA ASP A 46 10.96 17.80 -12.49
C ASP A 46 11.88 18.76 -13.27
N ALA A 47 12.92 18.24 -13.91
CA ALA A 47 13.86 19.01 -14.72
C ALA A 47 13.39 19.22 -16.17
N LEU A 48 12.32 18.54 -16.61
CA LEU A 48 11.78 18.72 -17.96
C LEU A 48 11.10 20.08 -18.09
N ASN A 49 11.47 20.82 -19.13
CA ASN A 49 10.77 22.04 -19.51
C ASN A 49 9.54 21.68 -20.35
N LEU A 50 8.48 21.26 -19.68
CA LEU A 50 7.19 20.91 -20.28
C LEU A 50 6.30 22.14 -20.44
N ASP A 51 5.40 22.07 -21.41
CA ASP A 51 4.28 23.00 -21.48
C ASP A 51 3.46 22.94 -20.16
N PRO A 52 3.08 24.08 -19.57
CA PRO A 52 2.39 24.10 -18.27
C PRO A 52 1.08 23.30 -18.25
N ASP A 53 0.29 23.36 -19.32
CA ASP A 53 -1.00 22.65 -19.37
C ASP A 53 -0.79 21.14 -19.45
N ILE A 54 0.24 20.71 -20.20
CA ILE A 54 0.65 19.30 -20.26
C ILE A 54 1.17 18.82 -18.90
N LYS A 55 1.98 19.65 -18.21
CA LYS A 55 2.51 19.31 -16.89
C LYS A 55 1.40 19.10 -15.87
N ILE A 56 0.38 19.97 -15.86
CA ILE A 56 -0.79 19.83 -14.97
C ILE A 56 -1.50 18.49 -15.19
N VAL A 57 -1.73 18.11 -16.45
CA VAL A 57 -2.41 16.84 -16.77
C VAL A 57 -1.59 15.63 -16.33
N ILE A 58 -0.27 15.66 -16.53
CA ILE A 58 0.62 14.58 -16.10
C ILE A 58 0.66 14.49 -14.57
N ASP A 59 0.83 15.61 -13.87
CA ASP A 59 0.85 15.65 -12.40
C ASP A 59 -0.45 15.10 -11.83
N GLN A 60 -1.60 15.48 -12.39
CA GLN A 60 -2.90 14.95 -11.97
C GLN A 60 -3.02 13.44 -12.25
N LEU A 61 -2.60 12.96 -13.42
CA LEU A 61 -2.59 11.53 -13.72
C LEU A 61 -1.72 10.73 -12.75
N LEU A 62 -0.54 11.25 -12.39
CA LEU A 62 0.36 10.62 -11.41
C LEU A 62 -0.29 10.55 -10.03
N ALA A 63 -0.90 11.66 -9.58
CA ALA A 63 -1.59 11.72 -8.29
C ALA A 63 -2.77 10.74 -8.21
N GLU A 64 -3.62 10.67 -9.24
CA GLU A 64 -4.74 9.72 -9.30
C GLU A 64 -4.25 8.27 -9.29
N ARG A 65 -3.16 7.98 -10.03
CA ARG A 65 -2.56 6.64 -10.05
C ARG A 65 -1.99 6.25 -8.69
N ASP A 66 -1.35 7.18 -8.01
CA ASP A 66 -0.78 6.94 -6.68
C ASP A 66 -1.90 6.71 -5.66
N GLY A 67 -2.98 7.50 -5.70
CA GLY A 67 -4.18 7.29 -4.89
C GLY A 67 -4.81 5.91 -5.13
N MET A 68 -4.96 5.50 -6.39
CA MET A 68 -5.46 4.17 -6.75
C MET A 68 -4.55 3.03 -6.24
N ASN A 69 -3.23 3.21 -6.33
CA ASN A 69 -2.26 2.22 -5.84
C ASN A 69 -2.25 2.11 -4.30
N MET A 70 -2.43 3.23 -3.60
CA MET A 70 -2.59 3.24 -2.14
C MET A 70 -3.83 2.44 -1.73
N GLU A 71 -4.98 2.71 -2.34
CA GLU A 71 -6.23 1.99 -2.04
C GLU A 71 -6.11 0.50 -2.35
N LYS A 72 -5.52 0.14 -3.50
CA LYS A 72 -5.26 -1.26 -3.86
C LYS A 72 -4.38 -1.96 -2.82
N THR A 73 -3.37 -1.28 -2.28
CA THR A 73 -2.47 -1.85 -1.27
C THR A 73 -3.23 -2.12 0.04
N SER A 74 -4.06 -1.18 0.48
CA SER A 74 -4.94 -1.36 1.64
C SER A 74 -5.88 -2.55 1.47
N LEU A 75 -6.56 -2.65 0.31
CA LEU A 75 -7.44 -3.77 0.01
C LEU A 75 -6.70 -5.11 -0.05
N ALA A 76 -5.49 -5.15 -0.63
CA ALA A 76 -4.67 -6.36 -0.69
C ALA A 76 -4.26 -6.85 0.70
N TYR A 77 -3.95 -5.93 1.64
CA TYR A 77 -3.66 -6.28 3.02
C TYR A 77 -4.86 -6.93 3.71
N TRP A 78 -6.06 -6.34 3.57
CA TRP A 78 -7.29 -6.91 4.11
C TRP A 78 -7.63 -8.27 3.51
N ALA A 79 -7.48 -8.43 2.19
CA ALA A 79 -7.64 -9.71 1.52
C ALA A 79 -6.69 -10.76 2.12
N GLY A 80 -5.41 -10.42 2.29
CA GLY A 80 -4.43 -11.31 2.92
C GLY A 80 -4.76 -11.69 4.37
N MET A 81 -5.30 -10.76 5.17
CA MET A 81 -5.76 -11.07 6.53
C MET A 81 -6.97 -12.01 6.54
N MET A 82 -7.94 -11.80 5.64
CA MET A 82 -9.08 -12.69 5.49
C MET A 82 -8.63 -14.10 5.09
N ASP A 83 -7.73 -14.19 4.12
CA ASP A 83 -7.14 -15.46 3.67
C ASP A 83 -6.39 -16.16 4.80
N ALA A 84 -5.60 -15.42 5.59
CA ALA A 84 -4.88 -15.97 6.74
C ALA A 84 -5.84 -16.58 7.79
N ILE A 85 -6.95 -15.90 8.08
CA ILE A 85 -7.98 -16.43 9.00
C ILE A 85 -8.59 -17.71 8.44
N ILE A 86 -8.91 -17.76 7.14
CA ILE A 86 -9.46 -18.94 6.49
C ILE A 86 -8.46 -20.11 6.54
N ILE A 87 -7.19 -19.87 6.23
CA ILE A 87 -6.13 -20.88 6.28
C ILE A 87 -6.00 -21.46 7.69
N LEU A 88 -5.91 -20.61 8.72
CA LEU A 88 -5.76 -21.06 10.11
C LEU A 88 -6.98 -21.87 10.58
N ARG A 89 -8.18 -21.53 10.12
CA ARG A 89 -9.40 -22.32 10.39
C ARG A 89 -9.35 -23.68 9.71
N ASN A 90 -8.98 -23.72 8.43
CA ASN A 90 -8.88 -24.98 7.68
C ASN A 90 -7.81 -25.92 8.22
N MET A 91 -6.85 -25.38 8.99
CA MET A 91 -5.82 -26.15 9.70
C MET A 91 -6.22 -26.51 11.14
N ASP A 92 -7.45 -26.22 11.57
CA ASP A 92 -7.96 -26.41 12.93
C ASP A 92 -7.10 -25.72 14.02
N ILE A 93 -6.35 -24.68 13.67
CA ILE A 93 -5.49 -23.92 14.61
C ILE A 93 -6.34 -22.95 15.43
N ILE A 94 -7.39 -22.38 14.84
CA ILE A 94 -8.34 -21.48 15.50
C ILE A 94 -9.78 -21.93 15.26
N THR A 95 -10.58 -21.90 16.31
CA THR A 95 -12.04 -22.12 16.25
C THR A 95 -12.77 -20.83 16.60
N LEU A 96 -13.75 -20.43 15.79
CA LEU A 96 -14.72 -19.41 16.23
C LEU A 96 -15.58 -20.03 17.33
N ALA A 97 -15.67 -19.37 18.49
CA ALA A 97 -16.77 -19.60 19.41
C ALA A 97 -18.09 -19.11 18.79
#